data_AF-A0A1G0RR11-F1
#
_entry.id   AF-A0A1G0RR11-F1
#
_cell.length_a   1.000
_cell.length_b   1.000
_cell.length_c   1.000
_cell.angle_alpha   90.00
_cell.angle_beta   90.00
_cell.angle_gamma   90.00
#
_symmetry.space_group_name_H-M   'P 1'
#
loop_
_entity.id
_entity.type
_entity.pdbx_description
1 polymer ?
#
loop_
_entity_poly.entity_id
_entity_poly.type
_entity_poly.pdbx_seq_one_letter_code
_entity_poly.pdbx_strand_id
1 'polypeptide(L)'
;MKTISIKIRDTVKRIFTAVSTLDYQYESKTKIFKFPLLSINLGFDSKESKVRTARGIIAIGSRAIGVIAIGVIEARGIFAIAYLTIGVFGISVAGMGLLTVSVFGIGAVSISIVAIGYFAVGVFAVGFYSVGIIAFGYESYGIIAIGGKAVSLFFR
;
A
#
# COMPACT_ATOMS: atom_id res chain seq x y z
N MET A 1 4.12 31.99 -4.70
CA MET A 1 3.43 30.67 -4.59
C MET A 1 2.83 30.15 -5.90
N LYS A 2 2.14 30.95 -6.74
CA LYS A 2 1.52 30.46 -8.00
C LYS A 2 2.50 29.83 -9.01
N THR A 3 3.69 30.41 -9.19
CA THR A 3 4.69 29.94 -10.16
C THR A 3 5.28 28.56 -9.83
N ILE A 4 5.41 28.24 -8.54
CA ILE A 4 5.91 26.94 -8.06
C ILE A 4 4.85 25.85 -8.30
N SER A 5 3.58 26.15 -8.05
CA SER A 5 2.47 25.21 -8.28
C SER A 5 2.35 24.79 -9.75
N ILE A 6 2.58 25.73 -10.68
CA ILE A 6 2.56 25.47 -12.12
C ILE A 6 3.73 24.53 -12.51
N LYS A 7 4.94 24.83 -12.03
CA LYS A 7 6.14 24.03 -12.33
C LYS A 7 6.05 22.59 -11.79
N ILE A 8 5.48 22.42 -10.60
CA ILE A 8 5.19 21.09 -10.02
C ILE A 8 4.16 20.36 -10.89
N ARG A 9 3.06 21.02 -11.25
CA ARG A 9 2.00 20.41 -12.07
C ARG A 9 2.54 19.94 -13.42
N ASP A 10 3.43 20.70 -14.04
CA ASP A 10 4.06 20.33 -15.31
C ASP A 10 5.04 19.17 -15.16
N THR A 11 5.81 19.14 -14.06
CA THR A 11 6.73 18.03 -13.76
C THR A 11 5.97 16.73 -13.51
N VAL A 12 4.89 16.80 -12.73
CA VAL A 12 3.99 15.66 -12.47
C VAL A 12 3.35 15.19 -13.77
N LYS A 13 2.86 16.10 -14.61
CA LYS A 13 2.35 15.75 -15.94
C LYS A 13 3.40 15.04 -16.78
N ARG A 14 4.63 15.53 -16.83
CA ARG A 14 5.71 14.89 -17.61
C ARG A 14 6.05 13.50 -17.12
N ILE A 15 6.17 13.31 -15.80
CA ILE A 15 6.43 11.98 -15.20
C ILE A 15 5.25 11.06 -15.49
N PHE A 16 4.02 11.55 -15.31
CA PHE A 16 2.82 10.77 -15.58
C PHE A 16 2.73 10.38 -17.06
N THR A 17 3.00 11.32 -17.98
CA THR A 17 3.03 11.06 -19.42
C THR A 17 4.13 10.05 -19.77
N ALA A 18 5.35 10.23 -19.27
CA ALA A 18 6.45 9.29 -19.49
C ALA A 18 6.13 7.88 -18.98
N VAL A 19 5.55 7.78 -17.77
CA VAL A 19 5.08 6.52 -17.18
C VAL A 19 3.91 5.93 -17.98
N SER A 20 3.04 6.78 -18.54
CA SER A 20 1.89 6.35 -19.34
C SER A 20 2.26 5.81 -20.73
N THR A 21 3.36 6.31 -21.31
CA THR A 21 3.85 5.89 -22.63
C THR A 21 4.77 4.68 -22.59
N LEU A 22 5.18 4.21 -21.40
CA LEU A 22 5.93 2.97 -21.29
C LEU A 22 5.00 1.80 -21.66
N ASP A 23 5.26 1.17 -22.81
CA ASP A 23 4.60 -0.06 -23.24
C ASP A 23 5.59 -1.22 -23.17
N TYR A 24 6.00 -1.58 -21.94
CA TYR A 24 6.97 -2.65 -21.71
C TYR A 24 6.25 -3.88 -21.19
N GLN A 25 6.17 -4.88 -22.07
CA GLN A 25 5.65 -6.21 -21.75
C GLN A 25 6.78 -7.22 -21.80
N TYR A 26 7.00 -7.92 -20.69
CA TYR A 26 7.94 -9.02 -20.63
C TYR A 26 7.33 -10.17 -19.82
N GLU A 27 7.28 -11.35 -20.43
CA GLU A 27 6.93 -12.58 -19.74
C GLU A 27 8.12 -13.54 -19.78
N SER A 28 8.47 -14.10 -18.62
CA SER A 28 9.51 -15.13 -18.54
C SER A 28 9.06 -16.44 -19.20
N LYS A 29 10.02 -17.11 -19.84
CA LYS A 29 9.83 -18.43 -20.47
C LYS A 29 9.55 -19.54 -19.45
N THR A 30 10.00 -19.37 -18.21
CA THR A 30 9.86 -20.39 -17.17
C THR A 30 8.46 -20.29 -16.57
N LYS A 31 7.62 -21.28 -16.86
CA LYS A 31 6.26 -21.38 -16.32
C LYS A 31 6.24 -22.42 -15.20
N ILE A 32 5.77 -22.02 -14.03
CA ILE A 32 5.47 -22.95 -12.93
C ILE A 32 3.95 -23.02 -12.82
N PHE A 33 3.37 -24.23 -12.85
CA PHE A 33 1.92 -24.44 -12.68
C PHE A 33 1.04 -23.56 -13.60
N LYS A 34 1.38 -23.43 -14.89
CA LYS A 34 0.72 -22.60 -15.92
C LYS A 34 0.88 -21.07 -15.79
N PHE A 35 1.49 -20.54 -14.73
CA PHE A 35 1.77 -19.11 -14.57
C PHE A 35 3.24 -18.78 -14.86
N PRO A 36 3.54 -17.65 -15.52
CA PRO A 36 4.92 -17.21 -15.69
C PRO A 36 5.54 -16.90 -14.33
N LEU A 37 6.81 -17.31 -14.14
CA LEU A 37 7.58 -16.97 -12.94
C LEU A 37 7.71 -15.46 -12.76
N LEU A 38 7.86 -14.73 -13.87
CA LEU A 38 8.02 -13.29 -13.90
C LEU A 38 7.12 -12.72 -15.01
N SER A 39 6.21 -11.83 -14.62
CA SER A 39 5.38 -11.03 -15.52
C SER A 39 5.64 -9.56 -15.24
N ILE A 40 6.17 -8.85 -16.23
CA ILE A 40 6.37 -7.40 -16.19
C ILE A 40 5.42 -6.80 -17.21
N ASN A 41 4.47 -6.01 -16.72
CA ASN A 41 3.52 -5.25 -17.53
C ASN A 41 3.50 -3.81 -17.05
N LEU A 42 4.40 -3.01 -17.60
CA LEU A 42 4.46 -1.57 -17.35
C LEU A 42 3.70 -0.87 -18.48
N GLY A 43 2.74 -0.04 -18.09
CA GLY A 43 1.97 0.78 -19.04
C GLY A 43 0.50 0.88 -18.73
N PHE A 44 -0.16 1.78 -19.46
CA PHE A 44 -1.60 1.95 -19.50
C PHE A 44 -2.04 1.63 -20.91
N ASP A 45 -3.08 0.79 -21.06
CA ASP A 45 -3.58 0.51 -22.40
C ASP A 45 -4.35 1.73 -22.90
N SER A 46 -3.70 2.52 -23.77
CA SER A 46 -4.25 3.74 -24.35
C SER A 46 -5.49 3.48 -25.23
N LYS A 47 -5.76 2.22 -25.62
CA LYS A 47 -6.91 1.86 -26.46
C LYS A 47 -8.15 1.43 -25.67
N GLU A 48 -7.99 0.92 -24.45
CA GLU A 48 -9.11 0.39 -23.66
C GLU A 48 -9.38 1.13 -22.34
N SER A 49 -8.58 2.15 -21.98
CA SER A 49 -8.64 2.80 -20.65
C SER A 49 -8.54 1.81 -19.47
N LYS A 50 -8.06 0.60 -19.73
CA LYS A 50 -7.85 -0.44 -18.71
C LYS A 50 -6.39 -0.45 -18.29
N VAL A 51 -6.19 -0.47 -16.98
CA VAL A 51 -4.88 -0.68 -16.37
C VAL A 51 -4.47 -2.14 -16.64
N ARG A 52 -3.36 -2.34 -17.35
CA ARG A 52 -2.83 -3.67 -17.62
C ARG A 52 -2.41 -4.34 -16.31
N THR A 53 -2.74 -5.62 -16.19
CA THR A 53 -2.53 -6.40 -14.96
C THR A 53 -1.43 -7.44 -15.20
N ALA A 54 -0.29 -7.28 -14.52
CA ALA A 54 0.74 -8.31 -14.45
C ALA A 54 0.27 -9.45 -13.55
N ARG A 55 0.40 -10.71 -14.02
CA ARG A 55 0.02 -11.91 -13.26
C ARG A 55 1.15 -12.93 -13.29
N GLY A 56 1.65 -13.33 -12.13
CA GLY A 56 2.74 -14.31 -12.03
C GLY A 56 3.16 -14.57 -10.60
N ILE A 57 4.22 -15.35 -10.40
CA ILE A 57 4.82 -15.50 -9.07
C ILE A 57 5.45 -14.16 -8.66
N ILE A 58 6.23 -13.58 -9.56
CA ILE A 58 6.76 -12.22 -9.48
C ILE A 58 6.03 -11.37 -10.53
N ALA A 59 5.24 -10.39 -10.08
CA ALA A 59 4.45 -9.51 -10.91
C ALA A 59 4.91 -8.06 -10.73
N ILE A 60 5.32 -7.40 -11.81
CA ILE A 60 5.74 -5.99 -11.81
C ILE A 60 4.87 -5.23 -12.80
N GLY A 61 4.15 -4.19 -12.37
CA GLY A 61 3.32 -3.44 -13.30
C GLY A 61 2.52 -2.28 -12.71
N SER A 62 1.65 -1.69 -13.52
CA SER A 62 0.69 -0.68 -13.03
C SER A 62 -0.31 -1.30 -12.05
N ARG A 63 -0.81 -2.49 -12.42
CA ARG A 63 -1.53 -3.44 -11.55
C ARG A 63 -0.74 -4.75 -11.49
N ALA A 64 -0.44 -5.23 -10.29
CA ALA A 64 0.31 -6.49 -10.11
C ALA A 64 -0.46 -7.47 -9.23
N ILE A 65 -0.56 -8.74 -9.66
CA ILE A 65 -1.19 -9.82 -8.88
C ILE A 65 -0.23 -11.01 -8.87
N GLY A 66 0.23 -11.41 -7.69
CA GLY A 66 1.21 -12.49 -7.57
C GLY A 66 1.59 -12.85 -6.14
N VAL A 67 2.62 -13.67 -5.98
CA VAL A 67 3.21 -13.93 -4.66
C VAL A 67 4.01 -12.70 -4.22
N ILE A 68 4.86 -12.20 -5.12
CA ILE A 68 5.61 -10.95 -5.00
C ILE A 68 5.04 -9.99 -6.05
N ALA A 69 4.32 -8.96 -5.61
CA ALA A 69 3.64 -8.00 -6.47
C ALA A 69 4.18 -6.59 -6.25
N ILE A 70 4.78 -6.01 -7.29
CA ILE A 70 5.26 -4.63 -7.31
C ILE A 70 4.37 -3.83 -8.27
N GLY A 71 3.46 -3.06 -7.68
CA GLY A 71 2.48 -2.24 -8.37
C GLY A 71 2.81 -0.76 -8.28
N VAL A 72 2.54 0.03 -9.32
CA VAL A 72 2.55 1.51 -9.16
C VAL A 72 1.25 1.95 -8.49
N ILE A 73 0.11 1.45 -8.99
CA ILE A 73 -1.22 1.86 -8.51
C ILE A 73 -1.73 0.83 -7.51
N GLU A 74 -1.79 -0.43 -7.91
CA GLU A 74 -2.40 -1.50 -7.13
C GLU A 74 -1.53 -2.76 -7.18
N ALA A 75 -1.32 -3.38 -6.02
CA ALA A 75 -0.68 -4.69 -5.91
C ALA A 75 -1.50 -5.62 -5.01
N ARG A 76 -1.67 -6.88 -5.45
CA ARG A 76 -2.32 -7.93 -4.67
C ARG A 76 -1.42 -9.15 -4.56
N GLY A 77 -1.16 -9.62 -3.34
CA GLY A 77 -0.27 -10.76 -3.16
C GLY A 77 0.09 -11.10 -1.74
N ILE A 78 1.05 -12.02 -1.56
CA ILE A 78 1.61 -12.32 -0.25
C ILE A 78 2.51 -11.16 0.17
N PHE A 79 3.41 -10.73 -0.71
CA PHE A 79 4.24 -9.54 -0.57
C PHE A 79 3.85 -8.53 -1.64
N ALA A 80 3.30 -7.39 -1.22
CA ALA A 80 2.80 -6.35 -2.12
C ALA A 80 3.42 -4.99 -1.80
N ILE A 81 3.92 -4.30 -2.84
CA ILE A 81 4.41 -2.92 -2.73
C ILE A 81 3.71 -2.11 -3.81
N ALA A 82 2.89 -1.14 -3.40
CA ALA A 82 2.18 -0.24 -4.32
C ALA A 82 1.56 0.95 -3.58
N TYR A 83 0.95 1.88 -4.33
CA TYR A 83 0.13 2.91 -3.71
C TYR A 83 -1.06 2.32 -2.93
N LEU A 84 -1.77 1.37 -3.53
CA LEU A 84 -2.82 0.55 -2.92
C LEU A 84 -2.39 -0.91 -2.84
N THR A 85 -2.41 -1.51 -1.65
CA THR A 85 -2.05 -2.92 -1.47
C THR A 85 -3.14 -3.73 -0.80
N ILE A 86 -3.34 -4.97 -1.27
CA ILE A 86 -4.20 -5.96 -0.62
C ILE A 86 -3.41 -7.27 -0.52
N GLY A 87 -3.05 -7.69 0.68
CA GLY A 87 -2.16 -8.84 0.82
C GLY A 87 -1.91 -9.33 2.23
N VAL A 88 -0.95 -10.23 2.38
CA VAL A 88 -0.50 -10.66 3.72
C VAL A 88 0.47 -9.63 4.28
N PHE A 89 1.48 -9.25 3.51
CA PHE A 89 2.48 -8.24 3.80
C PHE A 89 2.42 -7.12 2.77
N GLY A 90 2.16 -5.89 3.21
CA GLY A 90 1.98 -4.74 2.32
C GLY A 90 2.75 -3.50 2.77
N ILE A 91 3.52 -2.89 1.86
CA ILE A 91 4.06 -1.54 2.04
C ILE A 91 3.36 -0.61 1.06
N SER A 92 2.65 0.40 1.56
CA SER A 92 1.80 1.25 0.69
C SER A 92 1.40 2.58 1.30
N VAL A 93 0.66 3.40 0.54
CA VAL A 93 -0.01 4.57 1.11
C VAL A 93 -1.33 4.13 1.75
N ALA A 94 -2.10 3.30 1.06
CA ALA A 94 -3.32 2.68 1.57
C ALA A 94 -3.21 1.15 1.44
N GLY A 95 -3.20 0.46 2.58
CA GLY A 95 -2.95 -0.98 2.64
C GLY A 95 -4.00 -1.72 3.45
N MET A 96 -4.39 -2.89 2.96
CA MET A 96 -5.22 -3.84 3.70
C MET A 96 -4.56 -5.22 3.75
N GLY A 97 -4.40 -5.80 4.94
CA GLY A 97 -3.70 -7.08 5.03
C GLY A 97 -3.52 -7.65 6.43
N LEU A 98 -2.66 -8.65 6.56
CA LEU A 98 -2.31 -9.19 7.89
C LEU A 98 -1.29 -8.27 8.57
N LEU A 99 -0.23 -7.90 7.85
CA LEU A 99 0.87 -7.05 8.26
C LEU A 99 1.01 -5.90 7.26
N THR A 100 0.67 -4.69 7.69
CA THR A 100 0.67 -3.51 6.81
C THR A 100 1.54 -2.40 7.38
N VAL A 101 2.40 -1.84 6.53
CA VAL A 101 3.13 -0.60 6.79
C VAL A 101 2.66 0.44 5.80
N SER A 102 1.94 1.45 6.28
CA SER A 102 1.30 2.42 5.37
C SER A 102 0.93 3.75 6.00
N VAL A 103 0.43 4.71 5.22
CA VAL A 103 -0.15 5.93 5.81
C VAL A 103 -1.52 5.61 6.41
N PHE A 104 -2.35 4.90 5.64
CA PHE A 104 -3.63 4.33 6.06
C PHE A 104 -3.55 2.81 5.99
N GLY A 105 -3.67 2.14 7.13
CA GLY A 105 -3.51 0.69 7.24
C GLY A 105 -4.69 0.05 7.95
N ILE A 106 -5.20 -1.03 7.35
CA ILE A 106 -6.19 -1.91 7.96
C ILE A 106 -5.60 -3.32 7.99
N GLY A 107 -5.39 -3.88 9.17
CA GLY A 107 -4.88 -5.24 9.25
C GLY A 107 -4.82 -5.84 10.63
N ALA A 108 -4.38 -7.09 10.75
CA ALA A 108 -4.20 -7.68 12.09
C ALA A 108 -3.09 -6.93 12.85
N VAL A 109 -1.99 -6.63 12.17
CA VAL A 109 -0.89 -5.82 12.67
C VAL A 109 -0.67 -4.68 11.69
N SER A 110 -0.97 -3.45 12.13
CA SER A 110 -0.86 -2.26 11.29
C SER A 110 0.09 -1.25 11.92
N ILE A 111 1.13 -0.87 11.18
CA ILE A 111 2.06 0.21 11.52
C ILE A 111 1.80 1.35 10.54
N SER A 112 1.01 2.33 10.96
CA SER A 112 0.53 3.36 10.05
C SER A 112 0.28 4.70 10.74
N ILE A 113 0.20 5.80 10.00
CA ILE A 113 -0.24 7.08 10.61
C ILE A 113 -1.67 6.93 11.15
N VAL A 114 -2.55 6.37 10.33
CA VAL A 114 -3.88 5.91 10.72
C VAL A 114 -3.89 4.39 10.63
N ALA A 115 -3.85 3.74 11.79
CA ALA A 115 -3.76 2.29 11.93
C ALA A 115 -5.06 1.72 12.51
N ILE A 116 -5.66 0.77 11.82
CA ILE A 116 -6.83 0.03 12.30
C ILE A 116 -6.49 -1.45 12.32
N GLY A 117 -6.61 -2.11 13.47
CA GLY A 117 -6.24 -3.51 13.54
C GLY A 117 -6.40 -4.21 14.88
N TYR A 118 -5.90 -5.43 14.99
CA TYR A 118 -5.80 -6.08 16.29
C TYR A 118 -4.66 -5.47 17.12
N PHE A 119 -3.49 -5.30 16.48
CA PHE A 119 -2.33 -4.58 16.96
C PHE A 119 -2.09 -3.36 16.07
N ALA A 120 -2.45 -2.18 16.56
CA ALA A 120 -2.37 -0.92 15.82
C ALA A 120 -1.31 0.00 16.42
N VAL A 121 -0.33 0.39 15.62
CA VAL A 121 0.71 1.36 16.01
C VAL A 121 0.66 2.55 15.06
N GLY A 122 0.45 3.75 15.60
CA GLY A 122 0.28 4.92 14.76
C GLY A 122 0.11 6.25 15.47
N VAL A 123 -0.16 7.32 14.71
CA VAL A 123 -0.58 8.59 15.32
C VAL A 123 -2.01 8.46 15.81
N PHE A 124 -2.87 7.90 14.96
CA PHE A 124 -4.24 7.50 15.28
C PHE A 124 -4.33 5.98 15.18
N ALA A 125 -4.42 5.31 16.32
CA ALA A 125 -4.45 3.86 16.41
C ALA A 125 -5.78 3.39 16.98
N VAL A 126 -6.45 2.49 16.27
CA VAL A 126 -7.71 1.85 16.71
C VAL A 126 -7.52 0.34 16.66
N GLY A 127 -7.59 -0.32 17.80
CA GLY A 127 -7.43 -1.76 17.86
C GLY A 127 -7.61 -2.38 19.22
N PHE A 128 -7.37 -3.68 19.36
CA PHE A 128 -7.43 -4.32 20.68
C PHE A 128 -6.22 -3.87 21.53
N TYR A 129 -5.03 -3.95 20.93
CA TYR A 129 -3.80 -3.35 21.41
C TYR A 129 -3.48 -2.14 20.53
N SER A 130 -3.54 -0.93 21.09
CA SER A 130 -3.28 0.30 20.36
C SER A 130 -2.16 1.11 21.01
N VAL A 131 -1.21 1.58 20.19
CA VAL A 131 -0.11 2.45 20.63
C VAL A 131 -0.06 3.66 19.72
N GLY A 132 -0.20 4.85 20.28
CA GLY A 132 -0.16 6.07 19.48
C GLY A 132 -0.32 7.37 20.24
N ILE A 133 -0.41 8.48 19.53
CA ILE A 133 -0.75 9.78 20.15
C ILE A 133 -2.20 9.72 20.62
N ILE A 134 -3.08 9.28 19.74
CA ILE A 134 -4.49 9.01 20.01
C ILE A 134 -4.71 7.51 19.81
N ALA A 135 -5.00 6.80 20.90
CA ALA A 135 -5.12 5.35 20.94
C ALA A 135 -6.49 4.92 21.49
N PHE A 136 -7.23 4.12 20.72
CA PHE A 136 -8.51 3.53 21.10
C PHE A 136 -8.42 2.01 21.11
N GLY A 137 -8.83 1.38 22.20
CA GLY A 137 -8.71 -0.07 22.36
C GLY A 137 -9.00 -0.63 23.73
N TYR A 138 -8.74 -1.92 23.93
CA TYR A 138 -8.82 -2.52 25.27
C TYR A 138 -7.55 -2.20 26.06
N GLU A 139 -6.38 -2.45 25.47
CA GLU A 139 -5.08 -2.03 25.97
C GLU A 139 -4.53 -0.91 25.07
N SER A 140 -4.59 0.32 25.59
CA SER A 140 -4.30 1.54 24.83
C SER A 140 -3.18 2.31 25.50
N TYR A 141 -2.14 2.67 24.74
CA TYR A 141 -0.99 3.45 25.24
C TYR A 141 -0.83 4.71 24.40
N GLY A 142 -0.87 5.88 25.04
CA GLY A 142 -0.73 7.13 24.31
C GLY A 142 -0.80 8.41 25.13
N ILE A 143 -0.77 9.54 24.44
CA ILE A 143 -1.06 10.84 25.07
C ILE A 143 -2.54 10.87 25.45
N ILE A 144 -3.40 10.54 24.49
CA ILE A 144 -4.84 10.36 24.66
C ILE A 144 -5.12 8.88 24.41
N ALA A 145 -5.37 8.14 25.49
CA ALA A 145 -5.70 6.72 25.43
C ALA A 145 -7.10 6.49 26.01
N ILE A 146 -7.96 5.82 25.25
CA ILE A 146 -9.33 5.50 25.65
C ILE A 146 -9.50 3.98 25.55
N GLY A 147 -9.90 3.35 26.66
CA GLY A 147 -9.94 1.90 26.75
C GLY A 147 -10.14 1.35 28.16
N GLY A 148 -10.31 0.04 28.27
CA GLY A 148 -10.48 -0.64 29.56
C GLY A 148 -9.21 -0.54 30.42
N LYS A 149 -8.04 -0.78 29.81
CA LYS A 149 -6.72 -0.59 30.40
C LYS A 149 -5.94 0.45 29.59
N ALA A 150 -6.35 1.72 29.73
CA ALA A 150 -5.69 2.83 29.06
C ALA A 150 -4.59 3.42 29.93
N VAL A 151 -3.38 3.57 29.38
CA VAL A 151 -2.29 4.34 29.98
C VAL A 151 -2.15 5.63 29.19
N SER A 152 -2.68 6.71 29.76
CA SER A 152 -2.60 8.06 29.20
C SER A 152 -1.60 8.90 29.99
N LEU A 153 -0.72 9.61 29.28
CA LEU A 153 0.28 10.48 29.92
C LEU A 153 -0.32 11.79 30.44
N PHE A 154 -1.49 12.20 29.91
CA PHE A 154 -2.14 13.46 30.24
C PHE A 154 -3.12 13.39 31.43
N PHE A 155 -3.66 12.21 31.75
CA PHE A 155 -4.66 12.03 32.82
C PHE A 155 -4.07 11.36 34.07
N ARG A 156 -2.76 11.48 34.29
CA ARG A 156 -2.08 10.91 35.45
C ARG A 156 -1.96 11.90 36.60
#